data_AF-A0A0W0WIL9-F1
#
_entry.id   AF-A0A0W0WIL9-F1
#
_cell.length_a   1.000
_cell.length_b   1.000
_cell.length_c   1.000
_cell.angle_alpha   90.00
_cell.angle_beta   90.00
_cell.angle_gamma   90.00
#
_symmetry.space_group_name_H-M   'P 1'
#
loop_
_entity.id
_entity.type
_entity.pdbx_description
1 polymer ?
#
loop_
_entity_poly.entity_id
_entity_poly.type
_entity_poly.pdbx_seq_one_letter_code
_entity_poly.pdbx_strand_id
1 'polypeptide(L)'
;MNYVKNLENELIQSLPEASTFLNDIRQEIAERAFMNTSFSPEKRGVNVRAEYVEALLEDKIKVLDEISKSSQRGAEVRQDFGVMFDEWFKSHREKLCDCYNSWLHSHAKVASSFIVGPANFPVARNQKLSNYADAKLTAIDEFRKKSIKNILKFVLPYGDGSSIQIDDPNACDKIDNKIEKLEAQREEMKAINKLIRKYFKNGCPDISPENLGEFKNLLHTEFNLNEIQIADLLEPNYYGKIIGFKRWELQNLGANINRYKKRIAEVEKTNSKTIDDEFENGIKVTISDDQKICIHFGFKPSEEIRTLLKEKAFKFSRNRNNAWVRKFTLNAAFSYEHFIKPSLKILEKN
;
A
#
# COMPACT_ATOMS: atom_id res chain seq x y z
N MET A 1 3.95 -27.01 -34.10
CA MET A 1 2.46 -26.91 -34.05
C MET A 1 1.78 -27.61 -32.86
N ASN A 2 2.02 -28.91 -32.58
CA ASN A 2 1.33 -29.59 -31.45
C ASN A 2 1.68 -29.02 -30.06
N TYR A 3 2.95 -28.69 -29.83
CA TYR A 3 3.40 -28.21 -28.53
C TYR A 3 2.91 -26.78 -28.18
N VAL A 4 2.87 -25.89 -29.18
CA VAL A 4 2.33 -24.53 -29.03
C VAL A 4 0.87 -24.58 -28.58
N LYS A 5 0.06 -25.37 -29.29
CA LYS A 5 -1.35 -25.58 -28.93
C LYS A 5 -1.50 -26.22 -27.53
N ASN A 6 -0.61 -27.13 -27.15
CA ASN A 6 -0.68 -27.76 -25.83
C ASN A 6 -0.44 -26.76 -24.69
N LEU A 7 0.58 -25.91 -24.78
CA LEU A 7 0.85 -24.90 -23.74
C LEU A 7 -0.28 -23.86 -23.64
N GLU A 8 -0.79 -23.40 -24.78
CA GLU A 8 -1.94 -22.48 -24.78
C GLU A 8 -3.18 -23.16 -24.21
N ASN A 9 -3.42 -24.42 -24.55
CA ASN A 9 -4.56 -25.19 -24.02
C ASN A 9 -4.41 -25.47 -22.52
N GLU A 10 -3.21 -25.77 -22.02
CA GLU A 10 -2.93 -25.93 -20.59
C GLU A 10 -3.23 -24.64 -19.82
N LEU A 11 -2.83 -23.49 -20.37
CA LEU A 11 -3.10 -22.19 -19.78
C LEU A 11 -4.60 -21.84 -19.84
N ILE A 12 -5.29 -22.16 -20.92
CA ILE A 12 -6.74 -21.96 -21.03
C ILE A 12 -7.51 -22.91 -20.10
N GLN A 13 -7.02 -24.13 -19.88
CA GLN A 13 -7.61 -25.08 -18.94
C GLN A 13 -7.49 -24.59 -17.48
N SER A 14 -6.36 -23.99 -17.11
CA SER A 14 -6.17 -23.43 -15.77
C SER A 14 -6.88 -22.08 -15.60
N LEU A 15 -6.90 -21.24 -16.65
CA LEU A 15 -7.44 -19.89 -16.64
C LEU A 15 -8.28 -19.65 -17.91
N PRO A 16 -9.60 -19.94 -17.88
CA PRO A 16 -10.47 -19.79 -19.05
C PRO A 16 -10.51 -18.36 -19.63
N GLU A 17 -10.40 -17.35 -18.76
CA GLU A 17 -10.37 -15.92 -19.15
C GLU A 17 -9.17 -15.59 -20.06
N ALA A 18 -8.08 -16.36 -19.97
CA ALA A 18 -6.85 -16.11 -20.71
C ALA A 18 -7.03 -16.18 -22.24
N SER A 19 -7.98 -17.00 -22.71
CA SER A 19 -8.32 -17.14 -24.13
C SER A 19 -8.61 -15.79 -24.81
N THR A 20 -9.16 -14.83 -24.07
CA THR A 20 -9.52 -13.49 -24.57
C THR A 20 -8.34 -12.54 -24.72
N PHE A 21 -7.26 -12.77 -23.98
CA PHE A 21 -6.09 -11.89 -23.88
C PHE A 21 -4.87 -12.44 -24.63
N LEU A 22 -4.85 -13.74 -24.91
CA LEU A 22 -3.73 -14.44 -25.55
C LEU A 22 -3.34 -13.84 -26.90
N ASN A 23 -4.31 -13.25 -27.62
CA ASN A 23 -4.10 -12.68 -28.95
C ASN A 23 -3.73 -11.19 -28.94
N ASP A 24 -3.57 -10.56 -27.76
CA ASP A 24 -3.08 -9.18 -27.64
C ASP A 24 -1.68 -9.04 -28.23
N ILE A 25 -0.83 -10.04 -27.96
CA ILE A 25 0.48 -10.18 -28.56
C ILE A 25 0.39 -11.26 -29.63
N ARG A 26 0.65 -10.89 -30.88
CA ARG A 26 0.65 -11.84 -32.01
C ARG A 26 1.81 -12.83 -31.86
N GLN A 27 1.51 -14.12 -32.08
CA GLN A 27 2.51 -15.19 -32.03
C GLN A 27 3.74 -14.89 -32.89
N GLU A 28 3.55 -14.49 -34.15
CA GLU A 28 4.64 -14.19 -35.09
C GLU A 28 5.61 -13.11 -34.58
N ILE A 29 5.11 -12.10 -33.85
CA ILE A 29 5.94 -11.03 -33.29
C ILE A 29 6.78 -11.57 -32.13
N ALA A 30 6.14 -12.36 -31.26
CA ALA A 30 6.80 -12.99 -30.13
C ALA A 30 7.89 -13.97 -30.59
N GLU A 31 7.60 -14.81 -31.58
CA GLU A 31 8.57 -15.75 -32.16
C GLU A 31 9.76 -15.04 -32.79
N ARG A 32 9.50 -13.99 -33.57
CA ARG A 32 10.55 -13.18 -34.22
C ARG A 32 11.53 -12.61 -33.21
N ALA A 33 11.08 -12.27 -32.01
CA ALA A 33 11.95 -11.75 -30.96
C ALA A 33 13.01 -12.74 -30.48
N PHE A 34 12.78 -14.05 -30.65
CA PHE A 34 13.68 -15.09 -30.15
C PHE A 34 14.48 -15.82 -31.23
N MET A 35 14.27 -15.49 -32.52
CA MET A 35 14.95 -16.16 -33.65
C MET A 35 16.49 -16.14 -33.52
N ASN A 36 17.06 -15.05 -33.00
CA ASN A 36 18.51 -14.90 -32.86
C ASN A 36 19.05 -15.35 -31.49
N THR A 37 18.20 -15.83 -30.58
CA THR A 37 18.55 -16.09 -29.17
C THR A 37 18.12 -17.45 -28.64
N SER A 38 17.27 -18.20 -29.36
CA SER A 38 16.83 -19.55 -28.99
C SER A 38 16.75 -20.48 -30.19
N PHE A 39 17.05 -21.77 -29.97
CA PHE A 39 16.78 -22.84 -30.94
C PHE A 39 15.29 -23.18 -31.09
N SER A 40 14.43 -22.69 -30.19
CA SER A 40 12.99 -22.93 -30.22
C SER A 40 12.20 -21.61 -30.05
N PRO A 41 12.31 -20.69 -31.02
CA PRO A 41 11.66 -19.39 -30.97
C PRO A 41 10.13 -19.50 -30.86
N GLU A 42 9.53 -20.51 -31.50
CA GLU A 42 8.10 -20.85 -31.35
C GLU A 42 7.68 -21.01 -29.88
N LYS A 43 8.43 -21.83 -29.13
CA LYS A 43 8.16 -22.11 -27.71
C LYS A 43 8.35 -20.87 -26.84
N ARG A 44 9.42 -20.12 -27.09
CA ARG A 44 9.68 -18.86 -26.37
C ARG A 44 8.59 -17.82 -26.61
N GLY A 45 8.09 -17.73 -27.84
CA GLY A 45 6.99 -16.84 -28.18
C GLY A 45 5.71 -17.15 -27.40
N VAL A 46 5.35 -18.44 -27.29
CA VAL A 46 4.19 -18.86 -26.48
C VAL A 46 4.38 -18.52 -25.02
N ASN A 47 5.55 -18.81 -24.45
CA ASN A 47 5.82 -18.54 -23.04
C ASN A 47 5.69 -17.04 -22.71
N VAL A 48 6.20 -16.15 -23.56
CA VAL A 48 6.03 -14.71 -23.33
C VAL A 48 4.56 -14.28 -23.39
N ARG A 49 3.78 -14.85 -24.30
CA ARG A 49 2.34 -14.56 -24.38
C ARG A 49 1.61 -15.05 -23.14
N ALA A 50 1.95 -16.24 -22.66
CA ALA A 50 1.47 -16.79 -21.39
C ALA A 50 1.84 -15.87 -20.21
N GLU A 51 3.11 -15.50 -20.08
CA GLU A 51 3.62 -14.59 -19.04
C GLU A 51 2.90 -13.24 -19.04
N TYR A 52 2.61 -12.67 -20.22
CA TYR A 52 1.83 -11.44 -20.34
C TYR A 52 0.41 -11.59 -19.78
N VAL A 53 -0.28 -12.67 -20.15
CA VAL A 53 -1.66 -12.90 -19.71
C VAL A 53 -1.71 -13.19 -18.21
N GLU A 54 -0.79 -14.01 -17.70
CA GLU A 54 -0.65 -14.29 -16.27
C GLU A 54 -0.40 -13.00 -15.49
N ALA A 55 0.55 -12.17 -15.94
CA ALA A 55 0.84 -10.89 -15.31
C ALA A 55 -0.37 -9.95 -15.28
N LEU A 56 -1.16 -9.90 -16.36
CA LEU A 56 -2.37 -9.08 -16.46
C LEU A 56 -3.45 -9.55 -15.48
N LEU A 57 -3.69 -10.85 -15.40
CA LEU A 57 -4.68 -11.44 -14.50
C LEU A 57 -4.25 -11.34 -13.03
N GLU A 58 -2.96 -11.54 -12.76
CA GLU A 58 -2.38 -11.36 -11.43
C GLU A 58 -2.56 -9.90 -10.96
N ASP A 59 -2.34 -8.91 -11.83
CA ASP A 59 -2.56 -7.50 -11.51
C ASP A 59 -4.03 -7.20 -11.21
N LYS A 60 -4.96 -7.78 -11.99
CA LYS A 60 -6.42 -7.71 -11.74
C LYS A 60 -6.77 -8.26 -10.37
N ILE A 61 -6.29 -9.45 -10.03
CA ILE A 61 -6.55 -10.10 -8.74
C ILE A 61 -5.95 -9.29 -7.59
N LYS A 62 -4.71 -8.81 -7.72
CA LYS A 62 -4.02 -8.00 -6.69
C LYS A 62 -4.81 -6.76 -6.31
N VAL A 63 -5.36 -6.04 -7.29
CA VAL A 63 -6.15 -4.83 -7.03
C VAL A 63 -7.44 -5.17 -6.29
N LEU A 64 -8.17 -6.20 -6.74
CA LEU A 64 -9.42 -6.63 -6.09
C LEU A 64 -9.18 -7.14 -4.66
N ASP A 65 -8.14 -7.94 -4.47
CA ASP A 65 -7.74 -8.46 -3.16
C ASP A 65 -7.37 -7.34 -2.19
N GLU A 66 -6.55 -6.37 -2.60
CA GLU A 66 -6.18 -5.25 -1.72
C GLU A 66 -7.40 -4.39 -1.35
N ILE A 67 -8.36 -4.22 -2.26
CA ILE A 67 -9.60 -3.50 -1.99
C ILE A 67 -10.46 -4.29 -1.01
N SER A 68 -10.58 -5.60 -1.19
CA SER A 68 -11.33 -6.46 -0.26
C SER A 68 -10.71 -6.42 1.16
N LYS A 69 -9.39 -6.51 1.26
CA LYS A 69 -8.64 -6.41 2.52
C LYS A 69 -8.81 -5.03 3.16
N SER A 70 -8.76 -3.98 2.35
CA SER A 70 -8.97 -2.60 2.82
C SER A 70 -10.39 -2.41 3.35
N SER A 71 -11.40 -2.93 2.64
CA SER A 71 -12.80 -2.91 3.09
C SER A 71 -12.99 -3.67 4.41
N GLN A 72 -12.36 -4.85 4.57
CA GLN A 72 -12.38 -5.61 5.83
C GLN A 72 -11.72 -4.85 6.99
N ARG A 73 -10.68 -4.06 6.71
CA ARG A 73 -10.04 -3.17 7.70
C ARG A 73 -10.89 -1.96 8.07
N GLY A 74 -12.00 -1.72 7.37
CA GLY A 74 -12.87 -0.54 7.56
C GLY A 74 -12.40 0.70 6.80
N ALA A 75 -11.60 0.53 5.73
CA ALA A 75 -11.26 1.60 4.82
C ALA A 75 -12.50 2.00 3.99
N GLU A 76 -12.59 3.28 3.64
CA GLU A 76 -13.63 3.76 2.74
C GLU A 76 -13.23 3.48 1.30
N VAL A 77 -14.11 2.77 0.60
CA VAL A 77 -13.99 2.48 -0.82
C VAL A 77 -14.95 3.40 -1.57
N ARG A 78 -14.47 4.04 -2.63
CA ARG A 78 -15.31 4.88 -3.47
C ARG A 78 -16.45 4.06 -4.10
N GLN A 79 -17.66 4.63 -4.13
CA GLN A 79 -18.86 3.96 -4.67
C GLN A 79 -18.70 3.59 -6.15
N ASP A 80 -18.12 4.47 -6.96
CA ASP A 80 -17.90 4.26 -8.40
C ASP A 80 -16.71 3.35 -8.74
N PHE A 81 -16.22 2.58 -7.76
CA PHE A 81 -15.03 1.74 -7.92
C PHE A 81 -15.12 0.81 -9.15
N GLY A 82 -16.27 0.17 -9.40
CA GLY A 82 -16.43 -0.76 -10.52
C GLY A 82 -16.11 -0.13 -11.87
N VAL A 83 -16.68 1.06 -12.14
CA VAL A 83 -16.45 1.79 -13.39
C VAL A 83 -14.98 2.21 -13.51
N MET A 84 -14.40 2.76 -12.43
CA MET A 84 -13.00 3.17 -12.42
C MET A 84 -12.05 1.98 -12.63
N PHE A 85 -12.40 0.82 -12.07
CA PHE A 85 -11.63 -0.40 -12.22
C PHE A 85 -11.66 -0.91 -13.66
N ASP A 86 -12.82 -0.93 -14.30
CA ASP A 86 -12.96 -1.38 -15.68
C ASP A 86 -12.21 -0.47 -16.66
N GLU A 87 -12.33 0.85 -16.49
CA GLU A 87 -11.58 1.84 -17.28
C GLU A 87 -10.07 1.70 -17.06
N TRP A 88 -9.65 1.53 -15.80
CA TRP A 88 -8.25 1.29 -15.48
C TRP A 88 -7.75 -0.01 -16.10
N PHE A 89 -8.49 -1.11 -15.99
CA PHE A 89 -8.08 -2.41 -16.51
C PHE A 89 -7.93 -2.38 -18.03
N LYS A 90 -8.83 -1.71 -18.73
CA LYS A 90 -8.70 -1.47 -20.18
C LYS A 90 -7.42 -0.70 -20.53
N SER A 91 -7.19 0.44 -19.88
CA SER A 91 -5.99 1.25 -20.13
C SER A 91 -4.69 0.53 -19.71
N HIS A 92 -4.75 -0.26 -18.63
CA HIS A 92 -3.63 -1.06 -18.12
C HIS A 92 -3.27 -2.17 -19.10
N ARG A 93 -4.27 -2.90 -19.62
CA ARG A 93 -4.09 -3.91 -20.68
C ARG A 93 -3.43 -3.33 -21.92
N GLU A 94 -3.97 -2.24 -22.46
CA GLU A 94 -3.42 -1.57 -23.65
C GLU A 94 -1.95 -1.18 -23.45
N LYS A 95 -1.64 -0.47 -22.36
CA LYS A 95 -0.27 -0.04 -22.06
C LYS A 95 0.68 -1.18 -21.77
N LEU A 96 0.21 -2.23 -21.08
CA LEU A 96 1.03 -3.40 -20.78
C LEU A 96 1.39 -4.12 -22.08
N CYS A 97 0.41 -4.32 -22.97
CA CYS A 97 0.63 -4.87 -24.31
C CYS A 97 1.66 -4.06 -25.11
N ASP A 98 1.54 -2.73 -25.12
CA ASP A 98 2.50 -1.85 -25.78
C ASP A 98 3.92 -1.99 -25.21
N CYS A 99 4.05 -2.10 -23.88
CA CYS A 99 5.35 -2.28 -23.24
C CYS A 99 5.98 -3.63 -23.60
N TYR A 100 5.20 -4.72 -23.61
CA TYR A 100 5.67 -6.04 -24.05
C TYR A 100 6.06 -6.05 -25.53
N ASN A 101 5.26 -5.47 -26.42
CA ASN A 101 5.60 -5.35 -27.84
C ASN A 101 6.88 -4.52 -28.04
N SER A 102 7.03 -3.41 -27.31
CA SER A 102 8.23 -2.57 -27.32
C SER A 102 9.48 -3.32 -26.86
N TRP A 103 9.35 -4.18 -25.84
CA TRP A 103 10.41 -5.08 -25.38
C TRP A 103 10.73 -6.14 -26.44
N LEU A 104 9.74 -6.85 -26.98
CA LEU A 104 9.90 -7.87 -28.03
C LEU A 104 10.63 -7.32 -29.26
N HIS A 105 10.27 -6.13 -29.73
CA HIS A 105 10.96 -5.45 -30.84
C HIS A 105 12.41 -5.09 -30.53
N SER A 106 12.75 -4.89 -29.26
CA SER A 106 14.11 -4.57 -28.83
C SER A 106 14.92 -5.84 -28.68
N HIS A 107 14.32 -6.88 -28.09
CA HIS A 107 14.91 -8.21 -27.93
C HIS A 107 15.18 -8.89 -29.27
N ALA A 108 14.33 -8.69 -30.28
CA ALA A 108 14.54 -9.19 -31.65
C ALA A 108 15.90 -8.78 -32.27
N LYS A 109 16.47 -7.66 -31.81
CA LYS A 109 17.77 -7.15 -32.28
C LYS A 109 18.95 -7.80 -31.56
N VAL A 110 18.71 -8.43 -30.42
CA VAL A 110 19.73 -9.13 -29.62
C VAL A 110 20.00 -10.48 -30.27
N ALA A 111 21.28 -10.84 -30.36
CA ALA A 111 21.72 -12.12 -30.85
C ALA A 111 22.54 -12.86 -29.78
N SER A 112 22.43 -14.17 -29.75
CA SER A 112 23.30 -15.03 -28.94
C SER A 112 24.38 -15.63 -29.83
N SER A 113 25.65 -15.51 -29.44
CA SER A 113 26.77 -16.13 -30.16
C SER A 113 26.64 -17.65 -30.24
N PHE A 114 25.88 -18.26 -29.34
CA PHE A 114 25.57 -19.70 -29.39
C PHE A 114 24.59 -20.07 -30.50
N ILE A 115 23.75 -19.12 -30.93
CA ILE A 115 22.74 -19.33 -31.98
C ILE A 115 23.27 -18.87 -33.34
N VAL A 116 23.84 -17.66 -33.41
CA VAL A 116 24.32 -17.08 -34.67
C VAL A 116 25.78 -17.45 -35.00
N GLY A 117 26.47 -18.11 -34.07
CA GLY A 117 27.87 -18.48 -34.17
C GLY A 117 28.84 -17.46 -33.54
N PRO A 118 30.02 -17.89 -33.07
CA PRO A 118 30.98 -17.02 -32.39
C PRO A 118 31.87 -16.20 -33.35
N ALA A 119 32.00 -16.62 -34.61
CA ALA A 119 32.88 -15.99 -35.57
C ALA A 119 32.44 -14.55 -35.88
N ASN A 120 33.33 -13.56 -35.68
CA ASN A 120 33.07 -12.13 -35.88
C ASN A 120 31.86 -11.58 -35.10
N PHE A 121 31.49 -12.19 -33.98
CA PHE A 121 30.35 -11.74 -33.18
C PHE A 121 30.60 -10.35 -32.55
N PRO A 122 29.74 -9.34 -32.77
CA PRO A 122 29.98 -7.98 -32.31
C PRO A 122 29.59 -7.80 -30.83
N VAL A 123 30.40 -8.35 -29.92
CA VAL A 123 30.12 -8.43 -28.46
C VAL A 123 29.68 -7.07 -27.89
N ALA A 124 30.46 -6.01 -28.06
CA ALA A 124 30.16 -4.70 -27.48
C ALA A 124 28.85 -4.10 -27.98
N ARG A 125 28.51 -4.31 -29.26
CA ARG A 125 27.24 -3.84 -29.83
C ARG A 125 26.07 -4.65 -29.28
N ASN A 126 26.22 -5.97 -29.23
CA ASN A 126 25.16 -6.84 -28.74
C ASN A 126 24.89 -6.65 -27.24
N GLN A 127 25.93 -6.42 -26.44
CA GLN A 127 25.77 -6.07 -25.02
C GLN A 127 24.92 -4.80 -24.84
N LYS A 128 25.16 -3.76 -25.65
CA LYS A 128 24.34 -2.53 -25.62
C LYS A 128 22.87 -2.81 -25.98
N LEU A 129 22.63 -3.68 -26.97
CA LEU A 129 21.27 -4.07 -27.37
C LEU A 129 20.57 -4.90 -26.28
N SER A 130 21.29 -5.83 -25.65
CA SER A 130 20.78 -6.62 -24.52
C SER A 130 20.40 -5.71 -23.37
N ASN A 131 21.32 -4.84 -22.93
CA ASN A 131 21.06 -3.90 -21.84
C ASN A 131 19.84 -3.01 -22.13
N TYR A 132 19.63 -2.61 -23.39
CA TYR A 132 18.46 -1.85 -23.80
C TYR A 132 17.16 -2.66 -23.74
N ALA A 133 17.19 -3.94 -24.13
CA ALA A 133 16.05 -4.84 -23.95
C ALA A 133 15.76 -5.09 -22.47
N ASP A 134 16.79 -5.35 -21.66
CA ASP A 134 16.66 -5.56 -20.21
C ASP A 134 16.05 -4.33 -19.52
N ALA A 135 16.49 -3.12 -19.88
CA ALA A 135 15.92 -1.87 -19.37
C ALA A 135 14.42 -1.71 -19.69
N LYS A 136 13.94 -2.27 -20.81
CA LYS A 136 12.51 -2.27 -21.12
C LYS A 136 11.74 -3.30 -20.30
N LEU A 137 12.34 -4.46 -20.03
CA LEU A 137 11.76 -5.46 -19.16
C LEU A 137 11.61 -4.93 -17.72
N THR A 138 12.63 -4.22 -17.20
CA THR A 138 12.52 -3.56 -15.90
C THR A 138 11.44 -2.47 -15.91
N ALA A 139 11.31 -1.72 -17.00
CA ALA A 139 10.27 -0.70 -17.14
C ALA A 139 8.84 -1.28 -17.13
N ILE A 140 8.64 -2.52 -17.60
CA ILE A 140 7.34 -3.23 -17.51
C ILE A 140 6.95 -3.43 -16.03
N ASP A 141 7.86 -3.95 -15.21
CA ASP A 141 7.61 -4.18 -13.78
C ASP A 141 7.36 -2.86 -13.02
N GLU A 142 8.16 -1.82 -13.30
CA GLU A 142 7.95 -0.49 -12.74
C GLU A 142 6.58 0.09 -13.14
N PHE A 143 6.18 -0.07 -14.40
CA PHE A 143 4.87 0.34 -14.89
C PHE A 143 3.75 -0.38 -14.13
N ARG A 144 3.82 -1.72 -14.00
CA ARG A 144 2.82 -2.52 -13.27
C ARG A 144 2.65 -2.03 -11.84
N LYS A 145 3.76 -1.93 -11.10
CA LYS A 145 3.78 -1.42 -9.71
C LYS A 145 3.15 -0.02 -9.61
N LYS A 146 3.50 0.88 -10.53
CA LYS A 146 2.98 2.24 -10.53
C LYS A 146 1.50 2.29 -10.89
N SER A 147 1.05 1.51 -11.87
CA SER A 147 -0.33 1.44 -12.32
C SER A 147 -1.27 0.98 -11.19
N ILE A 148 -0.91 -0.13 -10.54
CA ILE A 148 -1.64 -0.68 -9.37
C ILE A 148 -1.69 0.35 -8.23
N LYS A 149 -0.54 0.94 -7.89
CA LYS A 149 -0.48 1.96 -6.82
C LYS A 149 -1.37 3.16 -7.11
N ASN A 150 -1.43 3.60 -8.37
CA ASN A 150 -2.24 4.74 -8.75
C ASN A 150 -3.73 4.44 -8.62
N ILE A 151 -4.21 3.31 -9.15
CA ILE A 151 -5.64 2.97 -9.03
C ILE A 151 -6.04 2.80 -7.57
N LEU A 152 -5.23 2.11 -6.76
CA LEU A 152 -5.51 1.96 -5.32
C LEU A 152 -5.62 3.32 -4.62
N LYS A 153 -4.74 4.27 -4.94
CA LYS A 153 -4.82 5.64 -4.39
C LYS A 153 -6.11 6.37 -4.78
N PHE A 154 -6.64 6.13 -5.98
CA PHE A 154 -7.89 6.75 -6.43
C PHE A 154 -9.12 6.11 -5.81
N VAL A 155 -9.11 4.77 -5.69
CA VAL A 155 -10.21 3.98 -5.14
C VAL A 155 -10.31 4.10 -3.63
N LEU A 156 -9.16 4.18 -2.96
CA LEU A 156 -9.00 4.29 -1.51
C LEU A 156 -8.50 5.69 -1.14
N PRO A 157 -9.38 6.71 -1.09
CA PRO A 157 -8.98 8.10 -0.92
C PRO A 157 -8.22 8.35 0.39
N TYR A 158 -8.61 7.66 1.47
CA TYR A 158 -8.00 7.77 2.80
C TYR A 158 -7.00 6.64 3.10
N GLY A 159 -6.62 5.85 2.10
CA GLY A 159 -5.68 4.74 2.22
C GLY A 159 -6.31 3.38 2.48
N ASP A 160 -5.45 2.39 2.73
CA ASP A 160 -5.75 0.95 2.86
C ASP A 160 -6.37 0.54 4.21
N GLY A 161 -6.70 1.49 5.07
CA GLY A 161 -7.22 1.24 6.42
C GLY A 161 -6.15 0.76 7.43
N SER A 162 -4.88 0.64 7.03
CA SER A 162 -3.79 0.28 7.96
C SER A 162 -3.54 1.38 9.00
N SER A 163 -3.74 2.63 8.60
CA SER A 163 -3.58 3.82 9.43
C SER A 163 -4.74 4.76 9.21
N ILE A 164 -5.33 5.22 10.31
CA ILE A 164 -6.43 6.18 10.27
C ILE A 164 -5.83 7.54 9.95
N GLN A 165 -6.13 8.05 8.75
CA GLN A 165 -5.69 9.37 8.32
C GLN A 165 -6.42 10.46 9.12
N ILE A 166 -5.75 11.59 9.31
CA ILE A 166 -6.38 12.77 9.94
C ILE A 166 -7.46 13.33 9.00
N ASP A 167 -7.21 13.19 7.69
CA ASP A 167 -8.00 13.80 6.63
C ASP A 167 -9.32 13.07 6.34
N ASP A 168 -9.56 11.95 7.00
CA ASP A 168 -10.76 11.13 6.88
C ASP A 168 -11.91 11.76 7.69
N PRO A 169 -13.08 12.04 7.09
CA PRO A 169 -14.24 12.61 7.79
C PRO A 169 -14.68 11.79 9.00
N ASN A 170 -14.56 10.46 8.92
CA ASN A 170 -14.95 9.52 9.96
C ASN A 170 -13.75 9.08 10.82
N ALA A 171 -12.66 9.88 10.84
CA ALA A 171 -11.44 9.54 11.58
C ALA A 171 -11.70 9.34 13.07
N CYS A 172 -12.50 10.21 13.71
CA CYS A 172 -12.80 10.11 15.15
C CYS A 172 -13.51 8.80 15.46
N ASP A 173 -14.60 8.51 14.75
CA ASP A 173 -15.39 7.28 14.92
C ASP A 173 -14.55 6.01 14.72
N LYS A 174 -13.66 6.01 13.71
CA LYS A 174 -12.75 4.87 13.47
C LYS A 174 -11.74 4.69 14.60
N ILE A 175 -11.26 5.78 15.21
CA ILE A 175 -10.36 5.70 16.36
C ILE A 175 -11.12 5.26 17.61
N ASP A 176 -12.34 5.72 17.84
CA ASP A 176 -13.18 5.30 18.98
C ASP A 176 -13.49 3.81 18.91
N ASN A 177 -13.95 3.31 17.77
CA ASN A 177 -14.14 1.87 17.54
C ASN A 177 -12.85 1.07 17.79
N LYS A 178 -11.67 1.65 17.50
CA LYS A 178 -10.39 1.00 17.77
C LYS A 178 -10.07 0.99 19.26
N ILE A 179 -10.40 2.07 19.98
CA ILE A 179 -10.25 2.16 21.44
C ILE A 179 -11.15 1.12 22.11
N GLU A 180 -12.43 1.03 21.73
CA GLU A 180 -13.38 0.06 22.27
C GLU A 180 -12.88 -1.37 22.09
N LYS A 181 -12.40 -1.73 20.89
CA LYS A 181 -11.80 -3.06 20.65
C LYS A 181 -10.60 -3.33 21.55
N LEU A 182 -9.72 -2.34 21.76
CA LEU A 182 -8.55 -2.50 22.63
C LEU A 182 -8.93 -2.56 24.11
N GLU A 183 -9.97 -1.84 24.52
CA GLU A 183 -10.50 -1.88 25.88
C GLU A 183 -11.17 -3.23 26.18
N ALA A 184 -11.97 -3.76 25.26
CA ALA A 184 -12.54 -5.11 25.34
C ALA A 184 -11.45 -6.18 25.47
N GLN A 185 -10.44 -6.16 24.58
CA GLN A 185 -9.29 -7.06 24.66
C GLN A 185 -8.56 -6.96 26.00
N ARG A 186 -8.42 -5.74 26.54
CA ARG A 186 -7.76 -5.54 27.82
C ARG A 186 -8.57 -6.11 28.99
N GLU A 187 -9.89 -5.97 28.98
CA GLU A 187 -10.76 -6.54 30.02
C GLU A 187 -10.81 -8.07 29.93
N GLU A 188 -10.87 -8.64 28.73
CA GLU A 188 -10.75 -10.08 28.49
C GLU A 188 -9.44 -10.63 29.08
N MET A 189 -8.30 -10.02 28.74
CA MET A 189 -6.99 -10.45 29.27
C MET A 189 -6.91 -10.34 30.80
N LYS A 190 -7.54 -9.32 31.40
CA LYS A 190 -7.61 -9.20 32.87
C LYS A 190 -8.47 -10.29 33.48
N ALA A 191 -9.61 -10.61 32.87
CA ALA A 191 -10.52 -11.66 33.32
C ALA A 191 -9.84 -13.03 33.26
N ILE A 192 -9.15 -13.33 32.16
CA ILE A 192 -8.35 -14.54 31.99
C ILE A 192 -7.25 -14.61 33.06
N ASN A 193 -6.50 -13.53 33.28
CA ASN A 193 -5.48 -13.51 34.33
C ASN A 193 -6.06 -13.66 35.74
N LYS A 194 -7.29 -13.19 35.99
CA LYS A 194 -8.00 -13.40 37.26
C LYS A 194 -8.38 -14.87 37.44
N LEU A 195 -8.85 -15.52 36.39
CA LEU A 195 -9.13 -16.96 36.38
C LEU A 195 -7.87 -17.77 36.62
N ILE A 196 -6.77 -17.46 35.92
CA ILE A 196 -5.49 -18.16 36.10
C ILE A 196 -5.01 -18.05 37.55
N ARG A 197 -5.09 -16.87 38.18
CA ARG A 197 -4.71 -16.71 39.60
C ARG A 197 -5.61 -17.47 40.57
N LYS A 198 -6.86 -17.73 40.20
CA LYS A 198 -7.83 -18.50 41.02
C LYS A 198 -7.48 -19.99 41.00
N TYR A 199 -7.19 -20.55 39.83
CA TYR A 199 -6.87 -21.98 39.66
C TYR A 199 -5.40 -22.29 39.96
N PHE A 200 -4.46 -21.51 39.42
CA PHE A 200 -3.01 -21.66 39.58
C PHE A 200 -2.50 -20.77 40.74
N LYS A 201 -2.72 -21.20 41.98
CA LYS A 201 -2.19 -20.47 43.16
C LYS A 201 -0.66 -20.39 43.09
N ASN A 202 -0.11 -19.19 43.25
CA ASN A 202 1.33 -18.89 43.12
C ASN A 202 1.96 -19.24 41.75
N GLY A 203 1.15 -19.55 40.73
CA GLY A 203 1.59 -20.00 39.41
C GLY A 203 2.13 -21.43 39.38
N CYS A 204 1.81 -22.26 40.38
CA CYS A 204 2.21 -23.66 40.40
C CYS A 204 1.49 -24.46 39.30
N PRO A 205 2.20 -25.20 38.43
CA PRO A 205 1.58 -26.00 37.36
C PRO A 205 0.77 -27.20 37.87
N ASP A 206 1.03 -27.67 39.10
CA ASP A 206 0.40 -28.87 39.65
C ASP A 206 -1.04 -28.58 40.09
N ILE A 207 -2.00 -29.00 39.27
CA ILE A 207 -3.44 -28.88 39.49
C ILE A 207 -4.12 -30.24 39.32
N SER A 208 -5.17 -30.50 40.11
CA SER A 208 -6.05 -31.66 39.93
C SER A 208 -6.61 -31.74 38.49
N PRO A 209 -6.59 -32.91 37.84
CA PRO A 209 -7.06 -33.06 36.45
C PRO A 209 -8.52 -32.61 36.24
N GLU A 210 -9.37 -32.70 37.27
CA GLU A 210 -10.76 -32.21 37.24
C GLU A 210 -10.83 -30.69 37.10
N ASN A 211 -10.06 -29.96 37.91
CA ASN A 211 -10.00 -28.49 37.89
C ASN A 211 -9.39 -27.96 36.59
N LEU A 212 -8.49 -28.72 35.97
CA LEU A 212 -7.90 -28.38 34.67
C LEU A 212 -8.92 -28.54 33.53
N GLY A 213 -9.76 -29.58 33.60
CA GLY A 213 -10.89 -29.76 32.69
C GLY A 213 -11.91 -28.63 32.81
N GLU A 214 -12.29 -28.25 34.03
CA GLU A 214 -13.20 -27.12 34.28
C GLU A 214 -12.63 -25.80 33.75
N PHE A 215 -11.35 -25.52 34.00
CA PHE A 215 -10.69 -24.30 33.52
C PHE A 215 -10.67 -24.22 32.00
N LYS A 216 -10.35 -25.31 31.30
CA LYS A 216 -10.38 -25.37 29.84
C LYS A 216 -11.79 -25.15 29.30
N ASN A 217 -12.79 -25.81 29.88
CA ASN A 217 -14.18 -25.64 29.49
C ASN A 217 -14.64 -24.19 29.66
N LEU A 218 -14.28 -23.55 30.76
CA LEU A 218 -14.65 -22.17 31.07
C LEU A 218 -13.96 -21.17 30.12
N LEU A 219 -12.70 -21.40 29.76
CA LEU A 219 -12.02 -20.58 28.74
C LEU A 219 -12.63 -20.76 27.34
N HIS A 220 -13.04 -21.97 26.99
CA HIS A 220 -13.74 -22.24 25.73
C HIS A 220 -15.13 -21.61 25.71
N THR A 221 -15.92 -21.72 26.78
CA THR A 221 -17.31 -21.24 26.80
C THR A 221 -17.43 -19.73 26.98
N GLU A 222 -16.62 -19.11 27.85
CA GLU A 222 -16.73 -17.68 28.15
C GLU A 222 -15.91 -16.80 27.19
N PHE A 223 -14.75 -17.27 26.72
CA PHE A 223 -13.81 -16.47 25.91
C PHE A 223 -13.60 -16.99 24.49
N ASN A 224 -14.24 -18.12 24.12
CA ASN A 224 -14.14 -18.73 22.80
C ASN A 224 -12.68 -18.94 22.33
N LEU A 225 -11.79 -19.27 23.26
CA LEU A 225 -10.39 -19.54 22.96
C LEU A 225 -10.23 -20.90 22.29
N ASN A 226 -9.29 -21.02 21.36
CA ASN A 226 -8.96 -22.31 20.73
C ASN A 226 -8.02 -23.14 21.62
N GLU A 227 -7.99 -24.46 21.43
CA GLU A 227 -7.13 -25.37 22.20
C GLU A 227 -5.64 -24.97 22.16
N ILE A 228 -5.17 -24.48 21.00
CA ILE A 228 -3.80 -23.96 20.82
C ILE A 228 -3.55 -22.74 21.70
N GLN A 229 -4.49 -21.78 21.72
CA GLN A 229 -4.35 -20.55 22.52
C GLN A 229 -4.36 -20.87 24.02
N ILE A 230 -5.14 -21.86 24.44
CA ILE A 230 -5.18 -22.33 25.82
C ILE A 230 -3.86 -23.02 26.19
N ALA A 231 -3.28 -23.81 25.28
CA ALA A 231 -1.97 -24.41 25.49
C ALA A 231 -0.90 -23.32 25.69
N ASP A 232 -0.85 -22.31 24.81
CA ASP A 232 0.07 -21.17 24.90
C ASP A 232 -0.09 -20.39 26.22
N LEU A 233 -1.33 -20.20 26.69
CA LEU A 233 -1.64 -19.54 27.96
C LEU A 233 -1.15 -20.33 29.18
N LEU A 234 -1.13 -21.66 29.06
CA LEU A 234 -0.68 -22.59 30.09
C LEU A 234 0.82 -22.87 30.02
N GLU A 235 1.53 -22.34 29.04
CA GLU A 235 2.98 -22.49 28.99
C GLU A 235 3.64 -21.81 30.20
N PRO A 236 4.40 -22.57 31.00
CA PRO A 236 5.12 -21.99 32.11
C PRO A 236 6.21 -21.05 31.59
N ASN A 237 6.42 -19.95 32.33
CA ASN A 237 7.51 -19.04 32.04
C ASN A 237 8.89 -19.69 32.35
N TYR A 238 9.98 -18.96 32.11
CA TYR A 238 11.34 -19.40 32.43
C TYR A 238 11.55 -19.85 33.89
N TYR A 239 10.71 -19.38 34.82
CA TYR A 239 10.73 -19.77 36.25
C TYR A 239 9.77 -20.92 36.58
N GLY A 240 9.22 -21.62 35.58
CA GLY A 240 8.30 -22.74 35.77
C GLY A 240 6.90 -22.34 36.24
N LYS A 241 6.50 -21.06 36.09
CA LYS A 241 5.22 -20.53 36.59
C LYS A 241 4.23 -20.21 35.49
N ILE A 242 2.98 -20.62 35.68
CA ILE A 242 1.85 -20.25 34.81
C ILE A 242 1.27 -18.93 35.30
N ILE A 243 1.42 -17.88 34.48
CA ILE A 243 0.98 -16.51 34.81
C ILE A 243 -0.12 -16.04 33.84
N GLY A 244 -0.27 -16.70 32.70
CA GLY A 244 -1.11 -16.23 31.59
C GLY A 244 -0.48 -15.05 30.88
N PHE A 245 -1.29 -14.03 30.61
CA PHE A 245 -0.82 -12.81 29.95
C PHE A 245 0.14 -12.02 30.83
N LYS A 246 1.25 -11.61 30.23
CA LYS A 246 2.36 -10.95 30.93
C LYS A 246 1.99 -9.50 31.27
N ARG A 247 2.62 -8.97 32.32
CA ARG A 247 2.40 -7.57 32.76
C ARG A 247 2.66 -6.56 31.64
N TRP A 248 3.70 -6.77 30.84
CA TRP A 248 4.08 -5.86 29.76
C TRP A 248 3.06 -5.90 28.60
N GLU A 249 2.35 -7.01 28.36
CA GLU A 249 1.30 -7.09 27.33
C GLU A 249 0.12 -6.17 27.69
N LEU A 250 -0.35 -6.26 28.95
CA LEU A 250 -1.39 -5.37 29.47
C LEU A 250 -0.93 -3.90 29.53
N GLN A 251 0.34 -3.65 29.83
CA GLN A 251 0.92 -2.31 29.82
C GLN A 251 0.96 -1.73 28.40
N ASN A 252 1.35 -2.53 27.40
CA ASN A 252 1.38 -2.15 26.00
C ASN A 252 -0.02 -1.82 25.48
N LEU A 253 -1.04 -2.61 25.82
CA LEU A 253 -2.43 -2.30 25.50
C LEU A 253 -2.88 -0.96 26.12
N GLY A 254 -2.59 -0.74 27.40
CA GLY A 254 -2.89 0.53 28.07
C GLY A 254 -2.19 1.73 27.42
N ALA A 255 -0.92 1.56 27.03
CA ALA A 255 -0.17 2.60 26.33
C ALA A 255 -0.78 2.90 24.95
N ASN A 256 -1.19 1.87 24.20
CA ASN A 256 -1.86 2.01 22.91
C ASN A 256 -3.21 2.74 23.05
N ILE A 257 -4.05 2.36 24.01
CA ILE A 257 -5.32 3.06 24.30
C ILE A 257 -5.07 4.54 24.56
N ASN A 258 -4.11 4.88 25.44
CA ASN A 258 -3.77 6.26 25.73
C ASN A 258 -3.24 7.01 24.50
N ARG A 259 -2.47 6.34 23.62
CA ARG A 259 -1.99 6.92 22.36
C ARG A 259 -3.16 7.25 21.42
N TYR A 260 -4.14 6.36 21.29
CA TYR A 260 -5.32 6.61 20.44
C TYR A 260 -6.20 7.73 21.02
N LYS A 261 -6.40 7.79 22.34
CA LYS A 261 -7.12 8.90 23.00
C LYS A 261 -6.45 10.26 22.75
N LYS A 262 -5.11 10.32 22.82
CA LYS A 262 -4.36 11.54 22.44
C LYS A 262 -4.54 11.88 20.96
N ARG A 263 -4.55 10.87 20.09
CA ARG A 263 -4.75 11.05 18.65
C ARG A 263 -6.13 11.62 18.31
N ILE A 264 -7.20 11.21 18.99
CA ILE A 264 -8.53 11.81 18.81
C ILE A 264 -8.49 13.30 19.12
N ALA A 265 -7.97 13.68 20.28
CA ALA A 265 -7.85 15.08 20.67
C ALA A 265 -6.99 15.89 19.68
N GLU A 266 -5.97 15.27 19.06
CA GLU A 266 -5.19 15.90 17.99
C GLU A 266 -6.01 16.10 16.71
N VAL A 267 -6.80 15.10 16.30
CA VAL A 267 -7.66 15.17 15.11
C VAL A 267 -8.74 16.24 15.30
N GLU A 268 -9.44 16.25 16.43
CA GLU A 268 -10.46 17.27 16.76
C GLU A 268 -9.89 18.69 16.76
N LYS A 269 -8.73 18.89 17.39
CA LYS A 269 -8.03 20.19 17.39
C LYS A 269 -7.57 20.60 15.99
N THR A 270 -7.22 19.65 15.14
CA THR A 270 -6.84 19.95 13.76
C THR A 270 -8.07 20.37 12.97
N ASN A 271 -9.15 19.59 13.03
CA ASN A 271 -10.37 19.84 12.27
C ASN A 271 -11.12 21.11 12.70
N SER A 272 -10.98 21.54 13.96
CA SER A 272 -11.54 22.81 14.45
C SER A 272 -10.77 24.05 13.99
N LYS A 273 -9.52 23.91 13.54
CA LYS A 273 -8.74 25.04 13.03
C LYS A 273 -9.09 25.30 11.57
N THR A 274 -9.43 26.54 11.26
CA THR A 274 -9.62 27.03 9.91
C THR A 274 -8.55 28.07 9.56
N ILE A 275 -8.11 28.07 8.30
CA ILE A 275 -7.20 29.08 7.76
C ILE A 275 -7.80 29.54 6.43
N ASP A 276 -8.25 30.79 6.42
CA ASP A 276 -8.68 31.51 5.22
C ASP A 276 -8.24 32.97 5.39
N ASP A 277 -6.97 33.22 5.06
CA ASP A 277 -6.38 34.55 5.18
C ASP A 277 -6.20 35.16 3.79
N GLU A 278 -6.74 36.37 3.60
CA GLU A 278 -6.46 37.22 2.47
C GLU A 278 -5.68 38.46 2.94
N PHE A 279 -4.52 38.69 2.34
CA PHE A 279 -3.62 39.79 2.70
C PHE A 279 -3.76 40.93 1.68
N GLU A 280 -3.53 42.18 2.11
CA GLU A 280 -3.65 43.39 1.29
C GLU A 280 -2.71 43.38 0.06
N ASN A 281 -1.58 42.68 0.17
CA ASN A 281 -0.63 42.47 -0.92
C ASN A 281 -1.10 41.47 -1.99
N GLY A 282 -2.32 40.91 -1.87
CA GLY A 282 -2.92 39.99 -2.83
C GLY A 282 -2.52 38.53 -2.63
N ILE A 283 -1.84 38.21 -1.52
CA ILE A 283 -1.53 36.83 -1.14
C ILE A 283 -2.78 36.19 -0.52
N LYS A 284 -3.12 34.98 -0.95
CA LYS A 284 -4.24 34.21 -0.42
C LYS A 284 -3.77 32.90 0.17
N VAL A 285 -4.25 32.59 1.38
CA VAL A 285 -3.93 31.33 2.06
C VAL A 285 -5.21 30.61 2.43
N THR A 286 -5.38 29.42 1.86
CA THR A 286 -6.56 28.58 2.07
C THR A 286 -6.18 27.16 2.44
N ILE A 287 -7.13 26.42 3.00
CA ILE A 287 -7.05 24.97 3.12
C ILE A 287 -7.73 24.35 1.90
N SER A 288 -7.02 23.49 1.17
CA SER A 288 -7.58 22.75 0.04
C SER A 288 -8.40 21.54 0.49
N ASP A 289 -9.23 21.01 -0.41
CA ASP A 289 -10.10 19.84 -0.16
C ASP A 289 -9.33 18.61 0.35
N ASP A 290 -8.09 18.39 -0.10
CA ASP A 290 -7.22 17.32 0.38
C ASP A 290 -6.40 17.70 1.64
N GLN A 291 -6.93 18.62 2.45
CA GLN A 291 -6.38 19.11 3.71
C GLN A 291 -4.91 19.55 3.62
N LYS A 292 -4.63 20.51 2.74
CA LYS A 292 -3.32 21.16 2.67
C LYS A 292 -3.45 22.66 2.78
N ILE A 293 -2.53 23.28 3.51
CA ILE A 293 -2.37 24.73 3.48
C ILE A 293 -1.78 25.10 2.13
N CYS A 294 -2.47 25.93 1.36
CA CYS A 294 -2.06 26.44 0.07
C CYS A 294 -1.86 27.95 0.14
N ILE A 295 -0.64 28.40 -0.09
CA ILE A 295 -0.28 29.83 -0.15
C ILE A 295 -0.11 30.22 -1.62
N HIS A 296 -0.99 31.09 -2.08
CA HIS A 296 -0.98 31.65 -3.43
C HIS A 296 -0.43 33.08 -3.39
N PHE A 297 0.74 33.28 -4.02
CA PHE A 297 1.36 34.60 -4.10
C PHE A 297 0.91 35.40 -5.32
N GLY A 298 0.53 34.75 -6.43
CA GLY A 298 0.26 35.42 -7.72
C GLY A 298 1.53 35.93 -8.45
N PHE A 299 2.64 36.10 -7.73
CA PHE A 299 3.96 36.45 -8.27
C PHE A 299 5.04 35.50 -7.73
N LYS A 300 6.29 35.68 -8.19
CA LYS A 300 7.44 34.93 -7.68
C LYS A 300 7.95 35.59 -6.39
N PRO A 301 7.80 34.97 -5.20
CA PRO A 301 8.29 35.56 -3.95
C PRO A 301 9.82 35.68 -3.92
N SER A 302 10.32 36.58 -3.06
CA SER A 302 11.75 36.81 -2.87
C SER A 302 12.49 35.52 -2.47
N GLU A 303 13.81 35.50 -2.64
CA GLU A 303 14.62 34.33 -2.25
C GLU A 303 14.52 34.03 -0.75
N GLU A 304 14.52 35.05 0.09
CA GLU A 304 14.40 34.94 1.54
C GLU A 304 13.11 34.21 1.95
N ILE A 305 11.97 34.59 1.36
CA ILE A 305 10.67 33.94 1.64
C ILE A 305 10.65 32.51 1.15
N ARG A 306 11.22 32.25 -0.03
CA ARG A 306 11.29 30.87 -0.57
C ARG A 306 12.14 29.98 0.32
N THR A 307 13.21 30.51 0.92
CA THR A 307 14.04 29.79 1.88
C THR A 307 13.28 29.51 3.17
N LEU A 308 12.63 30.53 3.76
CA LEU A 308 11.78 30.37 4.94
C LEU A 308 10.68 29.31 4.75
N LEU A 309 9.99 29.35 3.60
CA LEU A 309 8.94 28.38 3.27
C LEU A 309 9.51 26.95 3.22
N LYS A 310 10.66 26.75 2.58
CA LYS A 310 11.32 25.44 2.50
C LYS A 310 11.78 24.95 3.88
N GLU A 311 12.35 25.83 4.71
CA GLU A 311 12.76 25.51 6.08
C GLU A 311 11.57 25.05 6.93
N LYS A 312 10.41 25.70 6.74
CA LYS A 312 9.15 25.31 7.38
C LYS A 312 8.40 24.21 6.62
N ALA A 313 9.09 23.48 5.74
CA ALA A 313 8.60 22.31 5.01
C ALA A 313 7.41 22.56 4.04
N PHE A 314 7.20 23.81 3.62
CA PHE A 314 6.29 24.11 2.51
C PHE A 314 6.99 23.79 1.19
N LYS A 315 6.29 23.06 0.32
CA LYS A 315 6.80 22.63 -0.99
C LYS A 315 6.05 23.36 -2.10
N PHE A 316 6.79 23.84 -3.08
CA PHE A 316 6.20 24.45 -4.27
C PHE A 316 5.48 23.40 -5.13
N SER A 317 4.25 23.70 -5.54
CA SER A 317 3.43 22.84 -6.40
C SER A 317 2.98 23.58 -7.65
N ARG A 318 3.46 23.15 -8.81
CA ARG A 318 3.04 23.69 -10.11
C ARG A 318 1.57 23.38 -10.42
N ASN A 319 1.11 22.18 -10.05
CA ASN A 319 -0.23 21.69 -10.37
C ASN A 319 -1.35 22.37 -9.57
N ARG A 320 -1.00 23.24 -8.61
CA ARG A 320 -1.96 23.98 -7.78
C ARG A 320 -1.83 25.48 -8.01
N ASN A 321 -1.88 25.89 -9.26
CA ASN A 321 -1.73 27.30 -9.66
C ASN A 321 -0.51 27.95 -9.01
N ASN A 322 0.64 27.25 -9.05
CA ASN A 322 1.92 27.69 -8.48
C ASN A 322 1.88 28.04 -6.98
N ALA A 323 1.11 27.28 -6.18
CA ALA A 323 1.04 27.45 -4.73
C ALA A 323 2.23 26.84 -3.97
N TRP A 324 2.50 27.37 -2.79
CA TRP A 324 3.31 26.71 -1.76
C TRP A 324 2.40 25.91 -0.84
N VAL A 325 2.74 24.63 -0.63
CA VAL A 325 1.80 23.65 -0.09
C VAL A 325 2.44 22.86 1.05
N ARG A 326 1.68 22.64 2.14
CA ARG A 326 2.04 21.74 3.24
C ARG A 326 0.80 21.00 3.74
N LYS A 327 0.94 19.72 4.10
CA LYS A 327 -0.15 18.94 4.72
C LYS A 327 -0.64 19.64 6.00
N PHE A 328 -1.95 19.81 6.13
CA PHE A 328 -2.56 20.44 7.28
C PHE A 328 -2.41 19.52 8.51
N THR A 329 -1.77 20.06 9.54
CA THR A 329 -1.48 19.41 10.82
C THR A 329 -1.36 20.52 11.86
N LEU A 330 -1.48 20.21 13.16
CA LEU A 330 -1.27 21.20 14.22
C LEU A 330 0.08 21.92 14.12
N ASN A 331 1.15 21.19 13.79
CA ASN A 331 2.47 21.77 13.58
C ASN A 331 2.52 22.66 12.32
N ALA A 332 1.84 22.28 11.24
CA ALA A 332 1.74 23.12 10.05
C ALA A 332 0.97 24.42 10.33
N ALA A 333 -0.15 24.34 11.05
CA ALA A 333 -0.94 25.50 11.46
C ALA A 333 -0.12 26.42 12.38
N PHE A 334 0.54 25.87 13.40
CA PHE A 334 1.44 26.63 14.28
C PHE A 334 2.55 27.32 13.48
N SER A 335 3.20 26.56 12.59
CA SER A 335 4.29 27.07 11.77
C SER A 335 3.84 28.19 10.84
N TYR A 336 2.62 28.08 10.30
CA TYR A 336 2.02 29.11 9.48
C TYR A 336 1.72 30.36 10.31
N GLU A 337 0.98 30.21 11.41
CA GLU A 337 0.55 31.32 12.28
C GLU A 337 1.72 32.13 12.85
N HIS A 338 2.82 31.46 13.26
CA HIS A 338 3.89 32.12 14.02
C HIS A 338 5.09 32.56 13.18
N PHE A 339 5.39 31.87 12.07
CA PHE A 339 6.59 32.19 11.27
C PHE A 339 6.24 32.76 9.89
N ILE A 340 5.22 32.20 9.23
CA ILE A 340 4.92 32.56 7.83
C ILE A 340 3.99 33.76 7.79
N LYS A 341 2.85 33.72 8.49
CA LYS A 341 1.84 34.79 8.51
C LYS A 341 2.42 36.17 8.84
N PRO A 342 3.33 36.33 9.84
CA PRO A 342 3.95 37.63 10.10
C PRO A 342 4.82 38.12 8.93
N SER A 343 5.62 37.22 8.35
CA SER A 343 6.46 37.53 7.19
C SER A 343 5.62 37.92 5.97
N LEU A 344 4.44 37.31 5.79
CA LEU A 344 3.51 37.65 4.71
C LEU A 344 2.83 39.01 4.90
N LYS A 345 2.64 39.47 6.13
CA LYS A 345 2.06 40.80 6.42
C LYS A 345 3.02 41.94 6.11
N ILE A 346 4.31 41.73 6.36
CA ILE A 346 5.36 42.73 6.17
C ILE A 346 5.73 42.88 4.68
N LEU A 347 5.33 41.92 3.85
CA LEU A 347 5.56 41.99 2.41
C LEU A 347 4.76 43.10 1.77
N GLU A 348 5.43 44.18 1.43
CA GLU A 348 4.90 45.20 0.53
C GLU A 348 4.72 44.62 -0.87
N LYS A 349 3.68 45.11 -1.56
CA LYS A 349 3.31 44.70 -2.90
C LYS A 349 4.34 45.30 -3.86
N ASN A 350 5.27 44.49 -4.37
CA ASN A 350 6.20 44.90 -5.43
C ASN A 350 5.50 45.04 -6.78
#